data_AF-A0A2M7VMQ7-F1
#
_entry.id   AF-A0A2M7VMQ7-F1
#
_cell.length_a   1.000
_cell.length_b   1.000
_cell.length_c   1.000
_cell.angle_alpha   90.00
_cell.angle_beta   90.00
_cell.angle_gamma   90.00
#
_symmetry.space_group_name_H-M   'P 1'
#
loop_
_entity.id
_entity.type
_entity.pdbx_description
1 polymer ?
#
loop_
_entity_poly.entity_id
_entity_poly.type
_entity_poly.pdbx_seq_one_letter_code
_entity_poly.pdbx_strand_id
1 'polypeptide(L)'
;MLIKSNDLLIRNLAQQSVVWFKAANAYVLVAPQMAKLIERIGKGLDDKALIDWSQKNLKLSKHQSEALLKATFKLIAELNVTKPVIKSALQIADKHQDYAFIKYYKIGHFVVKASFESEALAFLIHPKFDHLSVAETPFNTEFEVSLQNEQLILKVDNLVVGTWAKNEVEYFQGKFSMCLITQLYGKAESEWMGVFHASALSDGKNSVLFMGDSGNGKSTLAALLMAKGFGLLA
;
A
#
# COMPACT_ATOMS: atom_id res chain seq x y z
N MET A 1 26.44 1.90 -10.85
CA MET A 1 26.25 1.52 -9.42
C MET A 1 24.83 1.00 -9.28
N LEU A 2 24.64 -0.26 -8.87
CA LEU A 2 23.34 -0.95 -8.88
C LEU A 2 22.31 -0.39 -7.88
N ILE A 3 22.77 0.11 -6.74
CA ILE A 3 21.95 0.75 -5.70
C ILE A 3 22.86 1.61 -4.81
N LYS A 4 22.33 2.68 -4.20
CA LYS A 4 23.06 3.49 -3.21
C LYS A 4 22.57 3.18 -1.80
N SER A 5 23.46 3.23 -0.81
CA SER A 5 23.12 3.00 0.59
C SER A 5 22.02 3.94 1.11
N ASN A 6 21.91 5.17 0.59
CA ASN A 6 20.87 6.12 0.99
C ASN A 6 19.49 5.79 0.41
N ASP A 7 19.41 4.89 -0.57
CA ASP A 7 18.16 4.39 -1.16
C ASP A 7 17.70 3.07 -0.51
N LEU A 8 18.38 2.68 0.58
CA LEU A 8 18.08 1.50 1.39
C LEU A 8 17.74 1.91 2.82
N LEU A 9 16.72 1.27 3.39
CA LEU A 9 16.47 1.30 4.84
C LEU A 9 16.61 -0.13 5.38
N ILE A 10 17.54 -0.32 6.31
CA ILE A 10 17.80 -1.63 6.93
C ILE A 10 17.43 -1.59 8.41
N ARG A 11 16.60 -2.54 8.83
CA ARG A 11 16.19 -2.71 10.23
C ARG A 11 16.35 -4.17 10.65
N ASN A 12 17.04 -4.41 11.76
CA ASN A 12 17.18 -5.73 12.33
C ASN A 12 15.95 -6.07 13.20
N LEU A 13 15.38 -7.23 12.95
CA LEU A 13 14.38 -7.91 13.80
C LEU A 13 15.08 -9.04 14.57
N ALA A 14 14.36 -9.73 15.45
CA ALA A 14 14.93 -10.75 16.33
C ALA A 14 15.70 -11.85 15.58
N GLN A 15 15.15 -12.39 14.49
CA GLN A 15 15.77 -13.48 13.71
C GLN A 15 16.04 -13.14 12.24
N GLN A 16 15.58 -11.96 11.79
CA GLN A 16 15.63 -11.54 10.39
C GLN A 16 15.96 -10.05 10.31
N SER A 17 16.22 -9.55 9.11
CA SER A 17 16.37 -8.13 8.84
C SER A 17 15.45 -7.73 7.69
N VAL A 18 14.80 -6.58 7.86
CA VAL A 18 14.05 -5.90 6.81
C VAL A 18 15.02 -5.06 6.00
N VAL A 19 15.01 -5.22 4.69
CA VAL A 19 15.68 -4.33 3.73
C VAL A 19 14.63 -3.71 2.84
N TRP A 20 14.37 -2.42 3.01
CA TRP A 20 13.45 -1.63 2.19
C TRP A 20 14.20 -0.89 1.10
N PHE A 21 13.66 -0.95 -0.12
CA PHE A 21 14.17 -0.37 -1.34
C PHE A 21 13.32 0.85 -1.72
N LYS A 22 13.93 2.02 -1.72
CA LYS A 22 13.24 3.29 -2.00
C LYS A 22 12.60 3.33 -3.38
N ALA A 23 13.29 2.85 -4.41
CA ALA A 23 12.85 2.96 -5.80
C ALA A 23 11.53 2.20 -6.06
N ALA A 24 11.43 0.95 -5.59
CA ALA A 24 10.20 0.16 -5.75
C ALA A 24 9.17 0.38 -4.62
N ASN A 25 9.53 1.12 -3.57
CA ASN A 25 8.79 1.17 -2.30
C ASN A 25 8.40 -0.23 -1.80
N ALA A 26 9.36 -1.16 -1.82
CA ALA A 26 9.16 -2.56 -1.47
C ALA A 26 10.22 -3.01 -0.45
N TYR A 27 9.93 -4.04 0.33
CA TYR A 27 10.89 -4.62 1.27
C TYR A 27 11.04 -6.12 1.10
N VAL A 28 12.18 -6.64 1.56
CA VAL A 28 12.43 -8.08 1.69
C VAL A 28 12.83 -8.39 3.13
N LEU A 29 12.43 -9.58 3.57
CA LEU A 29 12.90 -10.19 4.81
C LEU A 29 14.04 -11.13 4.46
N VAL A 30 15.21 -10.87 5.03
CA VAL A 30 16.42 -11.68 4.78
C VAL A 30 17.13 -12.00 6.09
N ALA A 31 18.03 -12.97 6.07
CA ALA A 31 18.90 -13.21 7.21
C ALA A 31 19.77 -11.96 7.51
N PRO A 32 20.14 -11.68 8.76
CA PRO A 32 20.90 -10.46 9.10
C PRO A 32 22.24 -10.32 8.37
N GLN A 33 22.90 -11.44 8.05
CA GLN A 33 24.13 -11.40 7.27
C GLN A 33 23.89 -11.04 5.80
N MET A 34 22.73 -11.42 5.24
CA MET A 34 22.35 -11.03 3.88
C MET A 34 22.03 -9.54 3.80
N ALA A 35 21.39 -8.97 4.82
CA ALA A 35 21.19 -7.53 4.90
C ALA A 35 22.51 -6.75 4.91
N LYS A 36 23.53 -7.24 5.63
CA LYS A 36 24.89 -6.66 5.61
C LYS A 36 25.56 -6.77 4.24
N LEU A 37 25.33 -7.85 3.50
CA LEU A 37 25.83 -7.98 2.12
C LEU A 37 25.20 -6.92 1.22
N ILE A 38 23.88 -6.74 1.29
CA ILE A 38 23.15 -5.73 0.52
C ILE A 38 23.61 -4.31 0.89
N GLU A 39 23.81 -4.03 2.19
CA GLU A 39 24.36 -2.76 2.67
C GLU A 39 25.75 -2.46 2.07
N ARG A 40 26.63 -3.47 1.99
CA ARG A 40 27.97 -3.34 1.39
C ARG A 40 27.91 -3.09 -0.10
N ILE A 41 27.00 -3.74 -0.81
CA ILE A 41 26.72 -3.45 -2.22
C ILE A 41 26.28 -1.98 -2.38
N GLY A 42 25.36 -1.51 -1.52
CA GLY A 42 24.91 -0.12 -1.52
C GLY A 42 26.01 0.91 -1.18
N LYS A 43 27.06 0.49 -0.46
CA LYS A 43 28.26 1.29 -0.18
C LYS A 43 29.27 1.30 -1.34
N GLY A 44 29.05 0.53 -2.39
CA GLY A 44 29.92 0.50 -3.57
C GLY A 44 31.22 -0.28 -3.39
N LEU A 45 31.24 -1.28 -2.52
CA LEU A 45 32.39 -2.19 -2.42
C LEU A 45 32.55 -2.98 -3.73
N ASP A 46 33.79 -3.26 -4.13
CA ASP A 46 34.09 -4.07 -5.31
C ASP A 46 33.77 -5.56 -5.10
N ASP A 47 33.62 -6.29 -6.21
CA ASP A 47 33.25 -7.71 -6.20
C ASP A 47 34.24 -8.57 -5.41
N LYS A 48 35.53 -8.25 -5.45
CA LYS A 48 36.56 -9.01 -4.72
C LYS A 48 36.35 -8.86 -3.21
N ALA A 49 36.16 -7.64 -2.73
CA ALA A 49 35.89 -7.36 -1.32
C ALA A 49 34.57 -7.99 -0.85
N LEU A 50 33.55 -8.04 -1.72
CA LEU A 50 32.26 -8.67 -1.42
C LEU A 50 32.38 -10.21 -1.35
N ILE A 51 33.16 -10.82 -2.25
CA ILE A 51 33.46 -12.25 -2.25
C ILE A 51 34.26 -12.62 -0.99
N ASP A 52 35.35 -11.91 -0.71
CA ASP A 52 36.20 -12.16 0.48
C ASP A 52 35.38 -12.02 1.78
N TRP A 53 34.50 -11.01 1.84
CA TRP A 53 33.60 -10.83 2.97
C TRP A 53 32.62 -12.00 3.11
N SER A 54 32.05 -12.47 1.99
CA SER A 54 31.08 -13.57 1.97
C SER A 54 31.73 -14.88 2.40
N GLN A 55 32.93 -15.19 1.90
CA GLN A 55 33.68 -16.38 2.32
C GLN A 55 33.95 -16.38 3.82
N LYS A 56 34.37 -15.24 4.38
CA LYS A 56 34.71 -15.10 5.80
C LYS A 56 33.49 -15.12 6.72
N ASN A 57 32.43 -14.38 6.37
CA ASN A 57 31.30 -14.12 7.28
C ASN A 57 30.13 -15.10 7.09
N LEU A 58 30.02 -15.71 5.91
CA LEU A 58 28.99 -16.71 5.59
C LEU A 58 29.56 -18.13 5.53
N LYS A 59 30.88 -18.29 5.71
CA LYS A 59 31.60 -19.58 5.62
C LYS A 59 31.36 -20.31 4.29
N LEU A 60 31.34 -19.56 3.19
CA LEU A 60 31.08 -20.06 1.85
C LEU A 60 32.39 -20.31 1.09
N SER A 61 32.36 -21.23 0.13
CA SER A 61 33.43 -21.33 -0.87
C SER A 61 33.42 -20.11 -1.79
N LYS A 62 34.51 -19.89 -2.55
CA LYS A 62 34.59 -18.81 -3.53
C LYS A 62 33.45 -18.91 -4.57
N HIS A 63 33.24 -20.10 -5.12
CA HIS A 63 32.16 -20.38 -6.08
C HIS A 63 30.77 -20.09 -5.49
N GLN A 64 30.52 -20.50 -4.24
CA GLN A 64 29.25 -20.20 -3.57
C GLN A 64 29.06 -18.69 -3.32
N SER A 65 30.15 -17.98 -3.00
CA SER A 65 30.12 -16.52 -2.80
C SER A 65 29.82 -15.78 -4.10
N GLU A 66 30.41 -16.20 -5.21
CA GLU A 66 30.13 -15.67 -6.56
C GLU A 66 28.67 -15.92 -6.96
N ALA A 67 28.16 -17.13 -6.73
CA ALA A 67 26.76 -17.46 -7.01
C ALA A 67 25.79 -16.64 -6.17
N LEU A 68 26.06 -16.48 -4.86
CA LEU A 68 25.27 -15.65 -3.96
C LEU A 68 25.29 -14.18 -4.40
N LEU A 69 26.46 -13.66 -4.75
CA LEU A 69 26.61 -12.26 -5.17
C LEU A 69 25.81 -12.00 -6.45
N LYS A 70 25.89 -12.90 -7.44
CA LYS A 70 25.09 -12.84 -8.66
C LYS A 70 23.58 -12.85 -8.38
N ALA A 71 23.11 -13.74 -7.49
CA ALA A 71 21.70 -13.79 -7.10
C ALA A 71 21.27 -12.51 -6.38
N THR A 72 22.13 -11.95 -5.52
CA THR A 72 21.87 -10.70 -4.79
C THR A 72 21.78 -9.52 -5.74
N PHE A 73 22.67 -9.42 -6.73
CA PHE A 73 22.60 -8.39 -7.76
C PHE A 73 21.32 -8.49 -8.59
N LYS A 74 20.90 -9.70 -8.94
CA LYS A 74 19.62 -9.92 -9.63
C LYS A 74 18.43 -9.44 -8.79
N LEU A 75 18.38 -9.81 -7.51
CA LEU A 75 17.34 -9.37 -6.57
C LEU A 75 17.31 -7.83 -6.45
N ILE A 76 18.48 -7.20 -6.28
CA ILE A 76 18.59 -5.74 -6.21
C ILE A 76 18.12 -5.11 -7.53
N ALA A 77 18.49 -5.67 -8.68
CA ALA A 77 18.06 -5.17 -9.98
C ALA A 77 16.54 -5.28 -10.17
N GLU A 78 15.89 -6.28 -9.59
CA GLU A 78 14.42 -6.42 -9.64
C GLU A 78 13.71 -5.44 -8.68
N LEU A 79 14.30 -5.17 -7.51
CA LEU A 79 13.70 -4.34 -6.46
C LEU A 79 14.14 -2.87 -6.46
N ASN A 80 15.17 -2.53 -7.23
CA ASN A 80 15.63 -1.15 -7.39
C ASN A 80 15.13 -0.51 -8.70
N VAL A 81 14.00 -1.01 -9.20
CA VAL A 81 13.28 -0.41 -10.33
C VAL A 81 12.14 0.41 -9.77
N THR A 82 12.00 1.64 -10.22
CA THR A 82 10.74 2.37 -10.09
C THR A 82 9.68 1.58 -10.85
N LYS A 83 8.80 0.88 -10.14
CA LYS A 83 7.53 0.45 -10.77
C LYS A 83 6.95 1.73 -11.38
N PRO A 84 6.64 1.75 -12.69
CA PRO A 84 5.97 2.91 -13.23
C PRO A 84 4.71 3.08 -12.39
N VAL A 85 4.62 4.20 -11.67
CA VAL A 85 3.32 4.76 -11.38
C VAL A 85 2.69 4.84 -12.76
N ILE A 86 1.67 4.02 -13.02
CA ILE A 86 0.94 4.05 -14.28
C ILE A 86 0.28 5.44 -14.30
N LYS A 87 1.05 6.42 -14.76
CA LYS A 87 0.59 7.70 -15.25
C LYS A 87 0.43 7.51 -16.75
N SER A 88 -0.48 6.64 -17.17
CA SER A 88 -1.19 7.01 -18.37
C SER A 88 -2.10 8.15 -17.93
N ALA A 89 -1.62 9.38 -18.11
CA ALA A 89 -2.52 10.50 -18.28
C ALA A 89 -3.32 10.18 -19.55
N LEU A 90 -4.36 9.37 -19.40
CA LEU A 90 -5.47 9.43 -20.33
C LEU A 90 -5.86 10.89 -20.32
N GLN A 91 -5.89 11.51 -21.49
CA GLN A 91 -6.61 12.75 -21.68
C GLN A 91 -8.08 12.40 -21.43
N ILE A 92 -8.45 12.36 -20.16
CA ILE A 92 -9.83 12.31 -19.72
C ILE A 92 -10.35 13.68 -20.10
N ALA A 93 -10.99 13.76 -21.27
CA ALA A 93 -11.72 14.95 -21.64
C ALA A 93 -12.67 15.27 -20.48
N ASP A 94 -12.64 16.50 -19.98
CA ASP A 94 -13.67 17.02 -19.07
C ASP A 94 -14.97 17.12 -19.85
N LYS A 95 -15.59 15.95 -20.05
CA LYS A 95 -16.97 15.88 -20.42
C LYS A 95 -17.73 16.26 -19.15
N HIS A 96 -18.67 17.18 -19.27
CA HIS A 96 -19.63 17.42 -18.20
C HIS A 96 -20.30 16.07 -17.90
N GLN A 97 -19.94 15.48 -16.76
CA GLN A 97 -20.41 14.16 -16.37
C GLN A 97 -21.49 14.38 -15.32
N ASP A 98 -22.71 13.97 -15.63
CA ASP A 98 -23.82 14.08 -14.70
C ASP A 98 -23.68 12.98 -13.65
N TYR A 99 -23.41 13.37 -12.41
CA TYR A 99 -23.33 12.45 -11.28
C TYR A 99 -24.72 12.25 -10.68
N ALA A 100 -25.37 11.15 -11.05
CA ALA A 100 -26.75 10.86 -10.63
C ALA A 100 -26.87 10.41 -9.16
N PHE A 101 -25.78 9.93 -8.56
CA PHE A 101 -25.80 9.36 -7.21
C PHE A 101 -24.80 10.10 -6.33
N ILE A 102 -25.30 10.96 -5.44
CA ILE A 102 -24.46 11.76 -4.54
C ILE A 102 -24.68 11.26 -3.11
N LYS A 103 -23.58 11.02 -2.40
CA LYS A 103 -23.56 10.63 -0.99
C LYS A 103 -22.64 11.57 -0.21
N TYR A 104 -23.00 11.85 1.03
CA TYR A 104 -22.18 12.64 1.94
C TYR A 104 -21.77 11.77 3.12
N TYR A 105 -20.48 11.70 3.41
CA TYR A 105 -19.93 10.92 4.52
C TYR A 105 -19.29 11.84 5.56
N LYS A 106 -19.71 11.74 6.82
CA LYS A 106 -19.20 12.57 7.91
C LYS A 106 -18.34 11.76 8.88
N ILE A 107 -17.09 12.21 9.07
CA ILE A 107 -16.13 11.64 10.01
C ILE A 107 -15.66 12.76 10.95
N GLY A 108 -16.21 12.78 12.17
CA GLY A 108 -16.02 13.90 13.09
C GLY A 108 -16.57 15.21 12.50
N HIS A 109 -15.69 16.17 12.25
CA HIS A 109 -16.03 17.44 11.60
C HIS A 109 -15.76 17.46 10.09
N PHE A 110 -15.14 16.41 9.56
CA PHE A 110 -14.78 16.32 8.15
C PHE A 110 -15.91 15.66 7.35
N VAL A 111 -16.27 16.26 6.22
CA VAL A 111 -17.34 15.80 5.34
C VAL A 111 -16.78 15.58 3.94
N VAL A 112 -17.04 14.40 3.39
CA VAL A 112 -16.71 14.04 2.01
C VAL A 112 -17.99 13.98 1.20
N LYS A 113 -18.03 14.72 0.10
CA LYS A 113 -19.03 14.53 -0.95
C LYS A 113 -18.51 13.47 -1.92
N ALA A 114 -19.26 12.41 -2.13
CA ALA A 114 -18.94 11.36 -3.09
C ALA A 114 -20.01 11.31 -4.18
N SER A 115 -19.60 11.69 -5.39
CA SER A 115 -20.43 11.80 -6.59
C SER A 115 -20.15 10.59 -7.50
N PHE A 116 -21.17 9.81 -7.84
CA PHE A 116 -21.05 8.61 -8.67
C PHE A 116 -21.91 8.74 -9.93
N GLU A 117 -21.32 8.39 -11.08
CA GLU A 117 -22.01 8.45 -12.37
C GLU A 117 -23.19 7.46 -12.45
N SER A 118 -23.10 6.32 -11.76
CA SER A 118 -24.15 5.31 -11.74
C SER A 118 -24.30 4.62 -10.39
N GLU A 119 -25.45 3.99 -10.16
CA GLU A 119 -25.73 3.22 -8.95
C GLU A 119 -24.75 2.08 -8.77
N ALA A 120 -24.34 1.41 -9.85
CA ALA A 120 -23.38 0.33 -9.82
C ALA A 120 -22.02 0.81 -9.27
N LEU A 121 -21.58 2.01 -9.65
CA LEU A 121 -20.36 2.61 -9.12
C LEU A 121 -20.52 3.03 -7.66
N ALA A 122 -21.69 3.57 -7.29
CA ALA A 122 -22.00 3.86 -5.89
C ALA A 122 -21.93 2.58 -5.03
N PHE A 123 -22.44 1.46 -5.53
CA PHE A 123 -22.42 0.17 -4.83
C PHE A 123 -21.01 -0.36 -4.56
N LEU A 124 -20.00 0.04 -5.34
CA LEU A 124 -18.60 -0.34 -5.08
C LEU A 124 -18.03 0.30 -3.80
N ILE A 125 -18.59 1.43 -3.36
CA ILE A 125 -18.03 2.25 -2.29
C ILE A 125 -19.02 2.41 -1.14
N HIS A 126 -20.24 2.86 -1.44
CA HIS A 126 -21.24 3.28 -0.46
C HIS A 126 -21.52 2.26 0.64
N PRO A 127 -21.69 0.94 0.37
CA PRO A 127 -21.96 -0.03 1.42
C PRO A 127 -20.89 -0.05 2.53
N LYS A 128 -19.63 0.28 2.22
CA LYS A 128 -18.54 0.32 3.22
C LYS A 128 -18.62 1.54 4.13
N PHE A 129 -19.24 2.63 3.66
CA PHE A 129 -19.29 3.92 4.34
C PHE A 129 -20.71 4.36 4.72
N ASP A 130 -21.72 3.50 4.54
CA ASP A 130 -23.13 3.82 4.76
C ASP A 130 -23.41 4.30 6.20
N HIS A 131 -22.73 3.69 7.17
CA HIS A 131 -22.79 4.08 8.58
C HIS A 131 -22.30 5.52 8.86
N LEU A 132 -21.61 6.16 7.92
CA LEU A 132 -21.14 7.54 7.99
C LEU A 132 -22.01 8.49 7.16
N SER A 133 -23.02 7.95 6.47
CA SER A 133 -23.87 8.70 5.54
C SER A 133 -24.67 9.76 6.27
N VAL A 134 -24.69 10.97 5.72
CA VAL A 134 -25.47 12.11 6.21
C VAL A 134 -26.24 12.75 5.06
N ALA A 135 -27.23 13.58 5.41
CA ALA A 135 -27.91 14.43 4.44
C ALA A 135 -26.93 15.41 3.79
N GLU A 136 -27.35 15.99 2.66
CA GLU A 136 -26.60 17.02 1.96
C GLU A 136 -26.21 18.17 2.90
N THR A 137 -24.93 18.51 2.88
CA THR A 137 -24.32 19.45 3.81
C THR A 137 -23.02 19.98 3.21
N PRO A 138 -22.52 21.16 3.65
CA PRO A 138 -21.22 21.64 3.23
C PRO A 138 -20.13 20.59 3.43
N PHE A 139 -19.28 20.43 2.42
CA PHE A 139 -18.25 19.40 2.38
C PHE A 139 -16.84 20.02 2.36
N ASN A 140 -15.86 19.23 2.78
CA ASN A 140 -14.45 19.63 2.81
C ASN A 140 -13.71 19.22 1.53
N THR A 141 -14.10 18.09 0.94
CA THR A 141 -13.48 17.53 -0.26
C THR A 141 -14.53 16.77 -1.07
N GLU A 142 -14.34 16.75 -2.39
CA GLU A 142 -15.21 16.06 -3.32
C GLU A 142 -14.48 14.90 -3.99
N PHE A 143 -15.12 13.74 -3.99
CA PHE A 143 -14.68 12.53 -4.64
C PHE A 143 -15.65 12.25 -5.78
N GLU A 144 -15.13 12.03 -6.97
CA GLU A 144 -15.95 11.71 -8.13
C GLU A 144 -15.52 10.36 -8.71
N VAL A 145 -16.51 9.51 -8.97
CA VAL A 145 -16.29 8.17 -9.52
C VAL A 145 -17.09 8.03 -10.80
N SER A 146 -16.38 7.78 -11.89
CA SER A 146 -16.97 7.57 -13.22
C SER A 146 -16.37 6.40 -13.94
N LEU A 147 -17.01 5.99 -15.04
CA LEU A 147 -16.56 4.94 -15.93
C LEU A 147 -16.43 5.51 -17.35
N GLN A 148 -15.20 5.57 -17.87
CA GLN A 148 -14.93 6.02 -19.24
C GLN A 148 -14.05 5.01 -19.96
N ASN A 149 -14.43 4.63 -21.19
CA ASN A 149 -13.68 3.66 -22.00
C ASN A 149 -13.35 2.36 -21.24
N GLU A 150 -14.33 1.81 -20.52
CA GLU A 150 -14.17 0.61 -19.68
C GLU A 150 -13.17 0.76 -18.51
N GLN A 151 -12.74 1.98 -18.19
CA GLN A 151 -11.89 2.27 -17.04
C GLN A 151 -12.66 3.02 -15.95
N LEU A 152 -12.53 2.54 -14.72
CA LEU A 152 -12.95 3.24 -13.52
C LEU A 152 -12.01 4.41 -13.30
N ILE A 153 -12.56 5.58 -13.03
CA ILE A 153 -11.82 6.82 -12.80
C ILE A 153 -12.19 7.34 -11.41
N LEU A 154 -11.17 7.73 -10.63
CA LEU A 154 -11.34 8.46 -9.39
C LEU A 154 -10.75 9.86 -9.56
N LYS A 155 -11.58 10.88 -9.35
CA LYS A 155 -11.13 12.26 -9.14
C LYS A 155 -11.32 12.65 -7.68
N VAL A 156 -10.40 13.45 -7.17
CA VAL A 156 -10.51 14.10 -5.86
C VAL A 156 -10.24 15.58 -6.06
N ASP A 157 -11.19 16.43 -5.68
CA ASP A 157 -11.15 17.88 -5.88
C ASP A 157 -10.78 18.25 -7.33
N ASN A 158 -11.50 17.65 -8.30
CA ASN A 158 -11.29 17.76 -9.75
C ASN A 158 -9.95 17.23 -10.29
N LEU A 159 -9.07 16.68 -9.45
CA LEU A 159 -7.81 16.09 -9.87
C LEU A 159 -7.95 14.58 -10.06
N VAL A 160 -7.57 14.08 -11.23
CA VAL A 160 -7.54 12.65 -11.51
C VAL A 160 -6.48 11.99 -10.63
N VAL A 161 -6.92 11.13 -9.71
CA VAL A 161 -6.06 10.34 -8.84
C VAL A 161 -5.51 9.12 -9.58
N GLY A 162 -6.36 8.47 -10.37
CA GLY A 162 -5.98 7.27 -11.11
C GLY A 162 -7.12 6.68 -11.92
N THR A 163 -6.76 5.67 -12.71
CA THR A 163 -7.70 4.86 -13.49
C THR A 163 -7.41 3.37 -13.29
N TRP A 164 -8.45 2.55 -13.38
CA TRP A 164 -8.37 1.10 -13.15
C TRP A 164 -9.26 0.35 -14.15
N ALA A 165 -8.82 -0.82 -14.58
CA ALA A 165 -9.68 -1.73 -15.33
C ALA A 165 -10.78 -2.31 -14.41
N LYS A 166 -11.90 -2.78 -14.98
CA LYS A 166 -13.01 -3.37 -14.22
C LYS A 166 -12.62 -4.61 -13.39
N ASN A 167 -11.54 -5.31 -13.72
CA ASN A 167 -11.02 -6.42 -12.93
C ASN A 167 -10.09 -5.98 -11.78
N GLU A 168 -9.82 -4.68 -11.64
CA GLU A 168 -8.96 -4.10 -10.60
C GLU A 168 -9.76 -3.34 -9.53
N VAL A 169 -11.05 -3.69 -9.35
CA VAL A 169 -11.97 -3.04 -8.41
C VAL A 169 -11.41 -2.99 -6.98
N GLU A 170 -10.70 -4.03 -6.55
CA GLU A 170 -10.09 -4.08 -5.21
C GLU A 170 -9.03 -2.98 -5.02
N TYR A 171 -8.22 -2.71 -6.05
CA TYR A 171 -7.23 -1.64 -6.02
C TYR A 171 -7.88 -0.26 -6.05
N PHE A 172 -8.92 -0.09 -6.86
CA PHE A 172 -9.74 1.13 -6.88
C PHE A 172 -10.34 1.42 -5.50
N GLN A 173 -10.99 0.42 -4.88
CA GLN A 173 -11.58 0.55 -3.55
C GLN A 173 -10.52 0.88 -2.49
N GLY A 174 -9.36 0.22 -2.54
CA GLY A 174 -8.23 0.53 -1.67
C GLY A 174 -7.74 1.96 -1.85
N LYS A 175 -7.62 2.43 -3.09
CA LYS A 175 -7.20 3.80 -3.41
C LYS A 175 -8.21 4.85 -2.98
N PHE A 176 -9.50 4.59 -3.11
CA PHE A 176 -10.55 5.45 -2.57
C PHE A 176 -10.37 5.65 -1.06
N SER A 177 -10.25 4.55 -0.29
CA SER A 177 -10.01 4.61 1.16
C SER A 177 -8.71 5.33 1.51
N MET A 178 -7.66 5.12 0.72
CA MET A 178 -6.36 5.78 0.94
C MET A 178 -6.45 7.30 0.73
N CYS A 179 -7.19 7.73 -0.30
CA CYS A 179 -7.45 9.15 -0.55
C CYS A 179 -8.28 9.75 0.58
N LEU A 180 -9.32 9.04 1.05
CA LEU A 180 -10.13 9.47 2.20
C LEU A 180 -9.25 9.75 3.43
N ILE A 181 -8.38 8.80 3.78
CA ILE A 181 -7.46 8.94 4.91
C ILE A 181 -6.45 10.08 4.68
N THR A 182 -5.91 10.21 3.46
CA THR A 182 -5.01 11.31 3.08
C THR A 182 -5.68 12.67 3.31
N GLN A 183 -6.94 12.82 2.89
CA GLN A 183 -7.73 14.04 3.04
C GLN A 183 -8.07 14.34 4.51
N LEU A 184 -8.45 13.31 5.28
CA LEU A 184 -8.77 13.45 6.71
C LEU A 184 -7.60 13.95 7.55
N TYR A 185 -6.39 13.48 7.26
CA TYR A 185 -5.20 13.77 8.07
C TYR A 185 -4.26 14.81 7.45
N GLY A 186 -4.52 15.27 6.22
CA GLY A 186 -3.65 16.20 5.51
C GLY A 186 -2.24 15.65 5.28
N LYS A 187 -2.11 14.33 5.11
CA LYS A 187 -0.82 13.64 4.90
C LYS A 187 -0.80 12.95 3.57
N ALA A 188 0.20 13.27 2.74
CA ALA A 188 0.35 12.65 1.43
C ALA A 188 0.51 11.13 1.56
N GLU A 189 0.08 10.38 0.55
CA GLU A 189 0.15 8.91 0.54
C GLU A 189 1.56 8.38 0.86
N SER A 190 2.60 9.06 0.37
CA SER A 190 4.01 8.72 0.61
C SER A 190 4.46 8.86 2.07
N GLU A 191 3.68 9.53 2.91
CA GLU A 191 3.97 9.74 4.34
C GLU A 191 3.40 8.64 5.24
N TRP A 192 2.62 7.71 4.67
CA TRP A 192 2.06 6.58 5.40
C TRP A 192 3.03 5.40 5.44
N MET A 193 3.24 4.82 6.64
CA MET A 193 4.21 3.73 6.85
C MET A 193 3.75 2.36 6.33
N GLY A 194 2.45 2.18 6.07
CA GLY A 194 1.93 0.94 5.48
C GLY A 194 0.42 0.75 5.66
N VAL A 195 -0.16 -0.09 4.80
CA VAL A 195 -1.53 -0.59 4.90
C VAL A 195 -1.45 -2.09 5.15
N PHE A 196 -2.15 -2.59 6.18
CA PHE A 196 -2.13 -4.00 6.57
C PHE A 196 -3.46 -4.66 6.26
N HIS A 197 -3.44 -5.81 5.59
CA HIS A 197 -4.63 -6.66 5.44
C HIS A 197 -4.83 -7.47 6.73
N ALA A 198 -5.40 -6.83 7.75
CA ALA A 198 -5.54 -7.39 9.09
C ALA A 198 -6.97 -7.25 9.62
N SER A 199 -7.26 -7.95 10.72
CA SER A 199 -8.48 -7.73 11.50
C SER A 199 -8.10 -7.08 12.83
N ALA A 200 -8.64 -5.90 13.10
CA ALA A 200 -8.39 -5.14 14.32
C ALA A 200 -9.58 -5.29 15.28
N LEU A 201 -9.32 -5.72 16.51
CA LEU A 201 -10.33 -5.85 17.56
C LEU A 201 -9.93 -5.06 18.80
N SER A 202 -10.92 -4.68 19.60
CA SER A 202 -10.72 -3.95 20.85
C SER A 202 -11.65 -4.43 21.96
N ASP A 203 -11.17 -4.35 23.20
CA ASP A 203 -11.96 -4.50 24.42
C ASP A 203 -12.44 -3.14 24.98
N GLY A 204 -12.25 -2.06 24.23
CA GLY A 204 -12.52 -0.67 24.64
C GLY A 204 -11.36 0.04 25.34
N LYS A 205 -10.30 -0.69 25.73
CA LYS A 205 -9.08 -0.11 26.33
C LYS A 205 -7.83 -0.41 25.51
N ASN A 206 -7.73 -1.62 24.98
CA ASN A 206 -6.63 -2.13 24.20
C ASN A 206 -7.12 -2.53 22.82
N SER A 207 -6.20 -2.54 21.85
CA SER A 207 -6.49 -2.99 20.49
C SER A 207 -5.47 -4.03 20.05
N VAL A 208 -5.93 -5.07 19.37
CA VAL A 208 -5.10 -6.15 18.82
C VAL A 208 -5.32 -6.21 17.32
N LEU A 209 -4.22 -6.27 16.58
CA LEU A 209 -4.21 -6.40 15.12
C LEU A 209 -3.81 -7.84 14.74
N PHE A 210 -4.76 -8.60 14.20
CA PHE A 210 -4.51 -9.94 13.68
C PHE A 210 -4.02 -9.86 12.23
N MET A 211 -2.73 -10.13 12.03
CA MET A 211 -2.11 -10.21 10.71
C MET A 211 -2.03 -11.67 10.22
N GLY A 212 -2.15 -11.87 8.92
CA GLY A 212 -2.03 -13.19 8.29
C GLY A 212 -2.55 -13.18 6.85
N ASP A 213 -2.18 -14.17 6.05
CA ASP A 213 -2.60 -14.23 4.64
C ASP A 213 -4.11 -14.43 4.48
N SER A 214 -4.62 -14.11 3.28
CA SER A 214 -6.02 -14.36 2.93
C SER A 214 -6.36 -15.85 3.08
N GLY A 215 -7.55 -16.16 3.62
CA GLY A 215 -7.98 -17.54 3.88
C GLY A 215 -7.53 -18.15 5.22
N ASN A 216 -6.60 -17.52 5.96
CA ASN A 216 -6.10 -18.07 7.24
C ASN A 216 -7.01 -17.80 8.46
N GLY A 217 -8.31 -17.59 8.26
CA GLY A 217 -9.27 -17.54 9.36
C GLY A 217 -9.28 -16.26 10.22
N LYS A 218 -8.63 -15.16 9.79
CA LYS A 218 -8.65 -13.86 10.50
C LYS A 218 -10.08 -13.38 10.77
N SER A 219 -10.92 -13.36 9.74
CA SER A 219 -12.32 -12.95 9.85
C SER A 219 -13.14 -13.91 10.72
N THR A 220 -12.84 -15.21 10.69
CA THR A 220 -13.50 -16.21 11.54
C THR A 220 -13.14 -16.00 13.00
N LEU A 221 -11.86 -15.80 13.31
CA LEU A 221 -11.39 -15.50 14.66
C LEU A 221 -11.99 -14.17 15.15
N ALA A 222 -12.03 -13.16 14.28
CA ALA A 222 -12.64 -11.88 14.62
C ALA A 222 -14.13 -12.02 14.92
N ALA A 223 -14.87 -12.78 14.13
CA ALA A 223 -16.28 -13.06 14.39
C ALA A 223 -16.52 -13.80 15.71
N LEU A 224 -15.67 -14.77 16.06
CA LEU A 224 -15.73 -15.47 17.34
C LEU A 224 -15.48 -14.53 18.52
N LEU A 225 -14.50 -13.63 18.39
CA LEU A 225 -14.17 -12.65 19.43
C LEU A 225 -15.25 -11.58 19.56
N MET A 226 -15.85 -11.14 18.46
CA MET A 226 -17.03 -10.27 18.49
C MET A 226 -18.19 -10.91 19.26
N ALA A 227 -18.46 -12.20 19.01
CA ALA A 227 -19.48 -12.95 19.75
C ALA A 227 -19.18 -13.07 21.26
N LYS A 228 -17.94 -12.80 21.69
CA LYS A 228 -17.51 -12.76 23.09
C LYS A 228 -17.43 -11.34 23.67
N GLY A 229 -17.92 -10.34 22.95
CA GLY A 229 -18.03 -8.96 23.44
C GLY A 229 -16.88 -8.03 23.06
N PHE A 230 -15.96 -8.47 22.20
CA PHE A 230 -14.94 -7.56 21.64
C PHE A 230 -15.54 -6.73 20.50
N GLY A 231 -15.18 -5.45 20.42
CA GLY A 231 -15.54 -4.58 19.31
C GLY A 231 -14.62 -4.78 18.11
N LEU A 232 -15.19 -4.92 16.91
CA LEU A 232 -14.43 -4.87 15.67
C LEU A 232 -14.11 -3.42 15.32
N LEU A 233 -12.84 -3.14 15.05
CA LEU A 233 -12.35 -1.82 14.66
C LEU A 233 -12.18 -1.70 13.14
N ALA A 234 -11.60 -2.73 12.50
CA ALA A 234 -11.33 -2.80 11.07
C ALA A 234 -11.15 -4.25 10.61
#